data_AF-A0A5C6DGV3-F1
#
_entry.id   AF-A0A5C6DGV3-F1
#
_cell.length_a   1.000
_cell.length_b   1.000
_cell.length_c   1.000
_cell.angle_alpha   90.00
_cell.angle_beta   90.00
_cell.angle_gamma   90.00
#
_symmetry.space_group_name_H-M   'P 1'
#
loop_
_entity.id
_entity.type
_entity.pdbx_description
1 polymer ?
#
loop_
_entity_poly.entity_id
_entity_poly.type
_entity_poly.pdbx_seq_one_letter_code
_entity_poly.pdbx_strand_id
1 'polypeptide(L)'
;MKIYLDDERTTPDASLPDATQRSHDDTHAETLVTVANETTLAAARALVVEGHRPLALNFANGIEPGGGFLRGATAQEETLCRSSALYATLFDDPIYAFHRDNDPAASSDWAILSPDVPVFRDDAGMECSKPWLLSFLTCAAPYAPAIGRLDAESMLRRRIQWLTNYRMQRLLE
;
A
#
# COMPACT_ATOMS: atom_id res chain seq x y z
N MET A 1 -9.67 9.59 -2.00
CA MET A 1 -10.32 8.78 -3.05
C MET A 1 -9.95 7.34 -2.76
N LYS A 2 -10.88 6.55 -2.18
CA LYS A 2 -10.64 5.17 -1.75
C LYS A 2 -10.85 4.25 -2.95
N ILE A 3 -9.83 3.51 -3.36
CA ILE A 3 -10.02 2.41 -4.30
C ILE A 3 -10.42 1.20 -3.46
N TYR A 4 -11.62 0.70 -3.68
CA TYR A 4 -12.14 -0.52 -3.09
C TYR A 4 -11.92 -1.63 -4.11
N LEU A 5 -11.05 -2.59 -3.79
CA LEU A 5 -10.93 -3.86 -4.51
C LEU A 5 -11.67 -4.94 -3.73
N ASP A 6 -12.90 -4.62 -3.31
CA ASP A 6 -13.99 -5.56 -3.11
C ASP A 6 -15.26 -4.73 -2.99
N ASP A 7 -16.19 -5.06 -3.87
CA ASP A 7 -17.53 -4.51 -4.14
C ASP A 7 -17.75 -3.00 -3.86
N GLU A 8 -17.62 -2.23 -4.95
CA GLU A 8 -18.10 -0.85 -5.16
C GLU A 8 -17.58 0.28 -4.26
N ARG A 9 -16.46 0.88 -4.70
CA ARG A 9 -16.37 2.35 -4.96
C ARG A 9 -15.15 2.80 -5.78
N THR A 10 -14.67 1.92 -6.64
CA THR A 10 -14.35 2.24 -8.04
C THR A 10 -15.23 1.29 -8.84
N THR A 11 -16.12 1.76 -9.72
CA THR A 11 -16.88 0.82 -10.55
C THR A 11 -15.89 0.02 -11.41
N PRO A 12 -16.15 -1.27 -11.68
CA PRO A 12 -15.34 -2.08 -12.60
C PRO A 12 -15.09 -1.39 -13.95
N ASP A 13 -15.94 -0.44 -14.32
CA ASP A 13 -15.90 0.36 -15.55
C ASP A 13 -15.11 1.68 -15.46
N ALA A 14 -14.51 1.99 -14.32
CA ALA A 14 -13.58 3.12 -14.26
C ALA A 14 -12.41 2.83 -15.21
N SER A 15 -12.31 3.61 -16.28
CA SER A 15 -11.26 3.46 -17.28
C SER A 15 -9.92 3.61 -16.56
N LEU A 16 -9.14 2.53 -16.55
CA LEU A 16 -7.73 2.63 -16.20
C LEU A 16 -7.09 3.59 -17.21
N PRO A 17 -6.07 4.37 -16.82
CA PRO A 17 -5.30 5.12 -17.79
C PRO A 17 -4.86 4.17 -18.90
N ASP A 18 -5.10 4.59 -20.14
CA ASP A 18 -4.88 3.78 -21.33
C ASP A 18 -3.40 3.39 -21.39
N ALA A 19 -3.11 2.10 -21.20
CA ALA A 19 -1.75 1.57 -21.24
C ALA A 19 -1.15 1.59 -22.66
N THR A 20 -1.92 2.05 -23.66
CA THR A 20 -1.48 2.35 -25.02
C THR A 20 -1.12 3.83 -25.23
N GLN A 21 -1.35 4.71 -24.25
CA GLN A 21 -0.66 6.01 -24.17
C GLN A 21 0.81 5.82 -23.75
N ARG A 22 1.47 4.92 -24.46
CA ARG A 22 2.91 4.80 -24.50
C ARG A 22 3.40 6.05 -25.23
N SER A 23 4.24 6.85 -24.60
CA SER A 23 5.10 7.74 -25.38
C SER A 23 5.78 6.89 -26.45
N HIS A 24 5.87 7.40 -27.67
CA HIS A 24 6.42 6.70 -28.85
C HIS A 24 7.90 6.26 -28.72
N ASP A 25 8.46 6.32 -27.51
CA ASP A 25 9.83 6.03 -27.09
C ASP A 25 9.92 4.77 -26.20
N ASP A 26 8.86 3.94 -26.17
CA ASP A 26 8.73 2.69 -25.40
C ASP A 26 9.66 1.58 -25.92
N THR A 27 10.97 1.80 -25.83
CA THR A 27 11.85 0.76 -25.34
C THR A 27 11.34 0.37 -23.96
N HIS A 28 11.14 -0.92 -23.68
CA HIS A 28 10.81 -1.37 -22.33
C HIS A 28 11.91 -0.87 -21.40
N ALA A 29 11.64 0.22 -20.67
CA ALA A 29 12.57 0.72 -19.67
C ALA A 29 12.85 -0.42 -18.70
N GLU A 30 14.12 -0.80 -18.58
CA GLU A 30 14.54 -1.85 -17.67
C GLU A 30 14.06 -1.50 -16.26
N THR A 31 13.39 -2.45 -15.59
CA THR A 31 12.95 -2.22 -14.21
C THR A 31 14.15 -2.34 -13.29
N LEU A 32 14.67 -1.20 -12.82
CA LEU A 32 15.73 -1.18 -11.83
C LEU A 32 15.19 -1.62 -10.46
N VAL A 33 15.74 -2.71 -9.93
CA VAL A 33 15.41 -3.20 -8.59
C VAL A 33 16.59 -2.93 -7.67
N THR A 34 16.34 -2.17 -6.59
CA THR A 34 17.35 -1.84 -5.58
C THR A 34 16.88 -2.35 -4.22
N VAL A 35 17.82 -2.91 -3.45
CA VAL A 35 17.61 -3.28 -2.05
C VAL A 35 18.47 -2.34 -1.20
N ALA A 36 17.82 -1.54 -0.37
CA ALA A 36 18.47 -0.56 0.49
C ALA A 36 18.01 -0.72 1.94
N ASN A 37 18.90 -0.42 2.88
CA ASN A 37 18.59 -0.40 4.31
C ASN A 37 18.03 0.99 4.69
N GLU A 38 16.84 1.29 4.21
CA GLU A 38 16.17 2.58 4.38
C GLU A 38 14.75 2.39 4.93
N THR A 39 14.22 3.42 5.59
CA THR A 39 12.80 3.46 5.91
C THR A 39 12.00 3.68 4.62
N THR A 40 10.71 3.29 4.65
CA THR A 40 9.82 3.53 3.51
C THR A 40 9.68 5.01 3.17
N LEU A 41 9.69 5.89 4.17
CA LEU A 41 9.58 7.34 3.95
C LEU A 41 10.87 7.94 3.41
N ALA A 42 12.05 7.48 3.86
CA ALA A 42 13.34 7.92 3.33
C ALA A 42 13.48 7.57 1.85
N ALA A 43 13.24 6.30 1.50
CA ALA A 43 13.31 5.83 0.11
C ALA A 43 12.30 6.57 -0.78
N ALA A 44 11.05 6.70 -0.34
CA ALA A 44 10.03 7.42 -1.09
C ALA A 44 10.38 8.92 -1.23
N ARG A 45 10.97 9.54 -0.22
CA ARG A 45 11.38 10.95 -0.28
C ARG A 45 12.50 11.16 -1.30
N ALA A 46 13.47 10.27 -1.36
CA ALA A 46 14.54 10.32 -2.36
C ALA A 46 13.97 10.30 -3.78
N LEU A 47 13.05 9.36 -4.06
CA LEU A 47 12.36 9.27 -5.35
C LEU A 47 11.54 10.53 -5.67
N VAL A 48 10.85 11.12 -4.69
CA VAL A 48 10.12 12.40 -4.89
C VAL A 48 11.07 13.54 -5.24
N VAL A 49 12.25 13.62 -4.60
CA VAL A 49 13.26 14.64 -4.90
C VAL A 49 13.82 14.50 -6.31
N GLU A 50 13.94 13.26 -6.81
CA GLU A 50 14.30 12.95 -8.20
C GLU A 50 13.19 13.26 -9.22
N GLY A 51 12.01 13.68 -8.75
CA GLY A 51 10.86 14.04 -9.60
C GLY A 51 9.92 12.87 -9.91
N HIS A 52 10.10 11.72 -9.27
CA HIS A 52 9.20 10.58 -9.41
C HIS A 52 7.92 10.73 -8.55
N ARG A 53 6.92 9.89 -8.83
CA ARG A 53 5.65 9.78 -8.08
C ARG A 53 5.53 8.39 -7.46
N PRO A 54 6.26 8.10 -6.36
CA PRO A 54 6.27 6.77 -5.78
C PRO A 54 4.92 6.38 -5.16
N LEU A 55 4.64 5.08 -5.20
CA LEU A 55 3.57 4.43 -4.45
C LEU A 55 4.22 3.56 -3.38
N ALA A 56 4.02 3.90 -2.11
CA ALA A 56 4.57 3.16 -0.98
C ALA A 56 3.59 2.09 -0.49
N LEU A 57 4.09 0.88 -0.21
CA LEU A 57 3.30 -0.18 0.40
C LEU A 57 3.29 -0.02 1.93
N ASN A 58 2.11 0.11 2.53
CA ASN A 58 1.90 0.01 3.97
C ASN A 58 1.63 -1.46 4.35
N PHE A 59 2.48 -2.01 5.23
CA PHE A 59 2.36 -3.37 5.78
C PHE A 59 1.30 -3.39 6.88
N ALA A 60 0.05 -3.37 6.45
CA ALA A 60 -1.10 -3.12 7.32
C ALA A 60 -1.31 -4.24 8.34
N ASN A 61 -1.70 -3.84 9.54
CA ASN A 61 -2.44 -4.70 10.45
C ASN A 61 -3.83 -4.97 9.84
N GLY A 62 -4.24 -6.24 9.78
CA GLY A 62 -5.54 -6.61 9.22
C GLY A 62 -6.74 -6.16 10.05
N ILE A 63 -6.56 -5.80 11.32
CA ILE A 63 -7.63 -5.66 12.31
C ILE A 63 -7.68 -4.29 12.96
N GLU A 64 -6.53 -3.67 13.24
CA GLU A 64 -6.45 -2.36 13.88
C GLU A 64 -5.90 -1.34 12.86
N PRO A 65 -6.65 -0.29 12.47
CA PRO A 65 -6.16 0.73 11.56
C PRO A 65 -4.94 1.45 12.15
N GLY A 66 -3.84 1.50 11.39
CA GLY A 66 -2.58 2.06 11.86
C GLY A 66 -1.88 1.21 12.93
N GLY A 67 -2.32 -0.03 13.13
CA GLY A 67 -1.77 -0.95 14.12
C GLY A 67 -1.73 -0.35 15.54
N GLY A 68 -0.60 -0.54 16.21
CA GLY A 68 -0.41 -0.10 17.59
C GLY A 68 0.10 1.34 17.74
N PHE A 69 -0.03 2.23 16.74
CA PHE A 69 0.72 3.49 16.74
C PHE A 69 0.37 4.42 17.92
N LEU A 70 -0.91 4.45 18.33
CA LEU A 70 -1.40 5.19 19.51
C LEU A 70 -0.88 4.60 20.83
N ARG A 71 -0.45 3.34 20.82
CA ARG A 71 0.13 2.61 21.96
C ARG A 71 1.66 2.63 21.96
N GLY A 72 2.27 3.35 21.02
CA GLY A 72 3.73 3.48 20.92
C GLY A 72 4.44 2.32 20.22
N ALA A 73 3.72 1.45 19.50
CA ALA A 73 4.37 0.40 18.70
C ALA A 73 5.18 1.00 17.54
N THR A 74 6.27 0.35 17.14
CA THR A 74 7.29 0.94 16.27
C THR A 74 7.51 0.17 14.96
N ALA A 75 6.52 -0.59 14.49
CA ALA A 75 6.62 -1.24 13.19
C ALA A 75 6.44 -0.22 12.06
N GLN A 76 6.48 -0.73 10.82
CA GLN A 76 6.45 0.11 9.61
C GLN A 76 5.14 0.91 9.53
N GLU A 77 3.98 0.25 9.62
CA GLU A 77 2.67 0.92 9.58
C GLU A 77 2.56 2.01 10.64
N GLU A 78 2.97 1.73 11.88
CA GLU A 78 2.86 2.71 12.96
C GLU A 78 3.73 3.94 12.72
N THR A 79 4.90 3.73 12.10
CA THR A 79 5.79 4.82 11.71
C THR A 79 5.18 5.66 10.60
N LEU A 80 4.58 5.03 9.59
CA LEU A 80 3.85 5.73 8.52
C LEU A 80 2.67 6.54 9.09
N CYS A 81 1.90 5.97 10.02
CA CYS A 81 0.75 6.63 10.63
C CYS A 81 1.15 7.79 11.56
N ARG A 82 2.30 7.70 12.25
CA ARG A 82 2.81 8.82 13.07
C ARG A 82 3.36 9.97 12.25
N SER A 83 3.96 9.67 11.10
CA SER A 83 4.69 10.65 10.29
C SER A 83 3.87 11.25 9.15
N SER A 84 2.64 10.77 8.95
CA SER A 84 1.76 11.20 7.85
C SER A 84 0.30 11.21 8.25
N ALA A 85 -0.56 11.72 7.35
CA ALA A 85 -2.00 11.68 7.52
C ALA A 85 -2.62 10.32 7.12
N LEU A 86 -1.82 9.26 6.94
CA LEU A 86 -2.28 7.95 6.48
C LEU A 86 -3.39 7.39 7.37
N TYR A 87 -3.26 7.53 8.70
CA TYR A 87 -4.29 7.04 9.62
C TYR A 87 -5.69 7.59 9.30
N ALA A 88 -5.80 8.85 8.85
CA ALA A 88 -7.08 9.46 8.51
C ALA A 88 -7.75 8.83 7.27
N THR A 89 -6.99 8.15 6.41
CA THR A 89 -7.53 7.43 5.25
C THR A 89 -7.97 6.01 5.59
N LEU A 90 -7.37 5.42 6.64
CA LEU A 90 -7.65 4.09 7.16
C LEU A 90 -8.77 4.07 8.20
N PHE A 91 -8.95 5.18 8.91
CA PHE A 91 -9.97 5.32 9.94
C PHE A 91 -11.37 4.99 9.38
N ASP A 92 -12.12 4.18 10.13
CA ASP A 92 -13.46 3.67 9.77
C ASP A 92 -13.56 2.93 8.43
N ASP A 93 -12.45 2.39 7.90
CA ASP A 93 -12.53 1.57 6.69
C ASP A 93 -13.19 0.20 6.99
N PRO A 94 -14.16 -0.26 6.17
CA PRO A 94 -14.88 -1.51 6.43
C PRO A 94 -14.01 -2.76 6.41
N ILE A 95 -12.82 -2.71 5.77
CA ILE A 95 -11.88 -3.84 5.72
C ILE A 95 -11.58 -4.40 7.13
N TYR A 96 -11.44 -3.52 8.12
CA TYR A 96 -11.06 -3.92 9.48
C TYR A 96 -12.18 -4.67 10.19
N ALA A 97 -13.44 -4.29 9.95
CA ALA A 97 -14.59 -5.03 10.45
C ALA A 97 -14.73 -6.37 9.72
N PHE A 98 -14.59 -6.35 8.39
CA PHE A 98 -14.63 -7.55 7.57
C PHE A 98 -13.61 -8.59 8.02
N HIS A 99 -12.34 -8.22 8.23
CA HIS A 99 -11.33 -9.16 8.72
C HIS A 99 -11.63 -9.69 10.12
N ARG A 100 -12.15 -8.86 11.04
CA ARG A 100 -12.55 -9.30 12.38
C ARG A 100 -13.64 -10.37 12.35
N ASP A 101 -14.60 -10.21 11.46
CA ASP A 101 -15.80 -11.05 11.41
C ASP A 101 -15.62 -12.33 10.57
N ASN A 102 -14.58 -12.41 9.74
CA ASN A 102 -14.33 -13.53 8.83
C ASN A 102 -13.11 -14.37 9.23
N ASP A 103 -11.91 -13.91 8.88
CA ASP A 103 -10.66 -14.58 9.22
C ASP A 103 -9.57 -13.54 9.54
N PRO A 104 -9.40 -13.20 10.83
CA PRO A 104 -8.44 -12.19 11.25
C PRO A 104 -6.99 -12.53 10.92
N ALA A 105 -6.68 -13.83 10.86
CA ALA A 105 -5.33 -14.31 10.68
C ALA A 105 -4.97 -14.41 9.19
N ALA A 106 -5.90 -14.85 8.35
CA ALA A 106 -5.73 -14.85 6.91
C ALA A 106 -5.77 -13.45 6.30
N SER A 107 -6.61 -12.55 6.84
CA SER A 107 -7.04 -11.32 6.17
C SER A 107 -7.60 -11.62 4.77
N SER A 108 -7.65 -10.63 3.88
CA SER A 108 -8.16 -10.77 2.50
C SER A 108 -7.24 -10.14 1.47
N ASP A 109 -7.67 -10.16 0.21
CA ASP A 109 -6.96 -9.56 -0.93
C ASP A 109 -7.27 -8.04 -1.06
N TRP A 110 -8.11 -7.52 -0.16
CA TRP A 110 -8.53 -6.12 -0.12
C TRP A 110 -7.32 -5.20 0.07
N ALA A 111 -7.25 -4.18 -0.79
CA ALA A 111 -6.27 -3.11 -0.71
C ALA A 111 -6.94 -1.73 -0.65
N ILE A 112 -6.35 -0.80 0.10
CA ILE A 112 -6.78 0.61 0.14
C ILE A 112 -5.72 1.46 -0.57
N LEU A 113 -6.09 2.13 -1.66
CA LEU A 113 -5.27 3.22 -2.21
C LEU A 113 -5.59 4.53 -1.49
N SER A 114 -4.55 5.16 -0.95
CA SER A 114 -4.59 6.48 -0.33
C SER A 114 -3.69 7.43 -1.12
N PRO A 115 -4.23 8.17 -2.11
CA PRO A 115 -3.43 9.06 -2.94
C PRO A 115 -3.05 10.34 -2.19
N ASP A 116 -1.86 10.87 -2.50
CA ASP A 116 -1.40 12.20 -2.09
C ASP A 116 -1.57 12.50 -0.59
N VAL A 117 -1.18 11.54 0.25
CA VAL A 117 -1.22 11.68 1.71
C VAL A 117 -0.08 12.59 2.16
N PRO A 118 -0.37 13.67 2.92
CA PRO A 118 0.66 14.52 3.50
C PRO A 118 1.52 13.78 4.51
N VAL A 119 2.84 13.77 4.28
CA VAL A 119 3.88 13.35 5.20
C VAL A 119 4.50 14.59 5.83
N PHE A 120 4.48 14.66 7.16
CA PHE A 120 4.81 15.86 7.93
C PHE A 120 5.87 15.62 9.01
N ARG A 121 6.37 14.39 9.22
CA ARG A 121 7.55 14.11 10.05
C ARG A 121 8.60 13.31 9.32
N ASP A 122 9.85 13.49 9.72
CA ASP A 122 10.98 12.64 9.33
C ASP A 122 11.14 11.42 10.24
N ASP A 123 12.15 10.59 9.96
CA ASP A 123 12.44 9.37 10.72
C ASP A 123 12.93 9.63 12.16
N ALA A 124 13.43 10.84 12.44
CA ALA A 124 13.76 11.27 13.80
C ALA A 124 12.51 11.75 14.56
N GLY A 125 11.34 11.75 13.91
CA GLY A 125 10.07 12.24 14.46
C GLY A 125 9.97 13.76 14.46
N MET A 126 10.90 14.47 13.82
CA MET A 126 10.91 15.92 13.72
C MET A 126 9.95 16.39 12.64
N GLU A 127 9.29 17.51 12.87
CA GLU A 127 8.38 18.09 11.90
C GLU A 127 9.13 18.58 10.66
N CYS A 128 8.63 18.22 9.48
CA CYS A 128 9.17 18.72 8.23
C CYS A 128 8.85 20.20 8.07
N SER A 129 9.82 21.00 7.57
CA SER A 129 9.60 22.42 7.26
C SER A 129 8.45 22.66 6.26
N LYS A 130 8.25 21.70 5.35
CA LYS A 130 7.11 21.63 4.45
C LYS A 130 6.65 20.18 4.31
N PRO A 131 5.37 19.87 4.54
CA PRO A 131 4.82 18.57 4.23
C PRO A 131 4.99 18.23 2.75
N TRP A 132 5.20 16.95 2.46
CA TRP A 132 5.29 16.41 1.10
C TRP A 132 4.24 15.34 0.89
N LEU A 133 3.91 15.05 -0.36
CA LEU A 133 2.83 14.13 -0.70
C LEU A 133 3.40 12.77 -1.07
N LEU A 134 2.78 11.71 -0.56
CA LEU A 134 3.09 10.33 -0.90
C LEU A 134 1.79 9.56 -1.08
N SER A 135 1.71 8.73 -2.13
CA SER A 135 0.60 7.79 -2.26
C SER A 135 0.94 6.48 -1.55
N PHE A 136 -0.04 5.92 -0.84
CA PHE A 136 0.11 4.64 -0.14
C PHE A 136 -0.86 3.60 -0.69
N LEU A 137 -0.37 2.37 -0.88
CA LEU A 137 -1.18 1.17 -1.03
C LEU A 137 -1.14 0.41 0.29
N THR A 138 -2.29 0.19 0.92
CA THR A 138 -2.40 -0.51 2.21
C THR A 138 -2.94 -1.90 1.98
N CYS A 139 -2.17 -2.93 2.34
CA CYS A 139 -2.56 -4.33 2.24
C CYS A 139 -2.18 -5.08 3.52
N ALA A 140 -3.09 -5.92 4.03
CA ALA A 140 -2.80 -6.78 5.17
C ALA A 140 -2.18 -8.10 4.70
N ALA A 141 -1.01 -8.44 5.26
CA ALA A 141 -0.39 -9.75 5.04
C ALA A 141 -1.06 -10.81 5.94
N PRO A 142 -1.15 -12.08 5.49
CA PRO A 142 -1.55 -13.18 6.36
C PRO A 142 -0.60 -13.30 7.57
N TYR A 143 -1.18 -13.43 8.76
CA TYR A 143 -0.45 -13.47 10.02
C TYR A 143 0.16 -14.85 10.27
N ALA A 144 1.36 -15.05 9.70
CA ALA A 144 2.10 -16.32 9.75
C ALA A 144 2.24 -16.97 11.15
N PRO A 145 2.38 -16.24 12.27
CA PRO A 145 2.42 -16.86 13.59
C PRO A 145 1.14 -17.63 13.97
N ALA A 146 -0.03 -17.24 13.45
CA ALA A 146 -1.30 -17.92 13.72
C ALA A 146 -1.62 -19.02 12.69
N ILE A 147 -1.35 -18.78 11.41
CA ILE A 147 -1.74 -19.70 10.32
C ILE A 147 -0.60 -20.62 9.85
N GLY A 148 0.63 -20.38 10.29
CA GLY A 148 1.82 -21.11 9.84
C GLY A 148 2.47 -20.49 8.60
N ARG A 149 3.80 -20.64 8.51
CA ARG A 149 4.63 -20.00 7.47
C ARG A 149 4.27 -20.46 6.05
N LEU A 150 4.02 -21.75 5.86
CA LEU A 150 3.76 -22.31 4.53
C LEU A 150 2.42 -21.85 3.96
N ASP A 151 1.38 -21.82 4.80
CA ASP A 151 0.05 -21.36 4.39
C ASP A 151 0.07 -19.85 4.12
N ALA A 152 0.69 -19.07 5.01
CA ALA A 152 0.90 -17.63 4.80
C ALA A 152 1.65 -17.34 3.49
N GLU A 153 2.71 -18.09 3.20
CA GLU A 153 3.47 -17.96 1.96
C GLU A 153 2.62 -18.28 0.73
N SER A 154 1.85 -19.36 0.76
CA SER A 154 0.94 -19.76 -0.33
C SER A 154 -0.10 -18.67 -0.62
N MET A 155 -0.71 -18.12 0.44
CA MET A 155 -1.68 -17.04 0.34
C MET A 155 -1.07 -15.76 -0.25
N LEU A 156 0.10 -15.34 0.24
CA LEU A 156 0.81 -14.17 -0.30
C LEU A 156 1.18 -14.34 -1.77
N ARG A 157 1.66 -15.53 -2.16
CA ARG A 157 1.98 -15.83 -3.57
C ARG A 157 0.75 -15.69 -4.45
N ARG A 158 -0.40 -16.21 -4.01
CA ARG A 158 -1.68 -16.10 -4.73
C ARG A 158 -2.11 -14.64 -4.88
N ARG A 159 -1.99 -13.83 -3.82
CA ARG A 159 -2.30 -12.38 -3.82
C ARG A 159 -1.44 -11.61 -4.81
N ILE A 160 -0.12 -11.84 -4.78
CA ILE A 160 0.82 -11.19 -5.71
C ILE A 160 0.50 -11.58 -7.15
N GLN A 161 0.28 -12.88 -7.41
CA GLN A 161 -0.07 -13.38 -8.74
C GLN A 161 -1.37 -12.77 -9.26
N TRP A 162 -2.39 -12.62 -8.40
CA TRP A 162 -3.64 -11.99 -8.77
C TRP A 162 -3.43 -10.53 -9.19
N LEU A 163 -2.70 -9.74 -8.39
CA LEU A 163 -2.37 -8.34 -8.71
C LEU A 163 -1.57 -8.20 -10.01
N THR A 164 -0.64 -9.11 -10.29
CA THR A 164 0.14 -9.09 -11.53
C THR A 164 -0.66 -9.56 -12.75
N ASN A 165 -1.53 -10.54 -12.60
CA ASN A 165 -2.29 -11.13 -13.71
C ASN A 165 -3.49 -10.29 -14.12
N TYR A 166 -4.13 -9.59 -13.18
CA TYR A 166 -5.25 -8.69 -13.49
C TYR A 166 -4.83 -7.52 -14.40
N ARG A 167 -3.54 -7.13 -14.36
CA ARG A 167 -2.94 -6.20 -15.34
C ARG A 167 -2.77 -6.79 -16.74
N MET A 168 -2.63 -8.11 -16.89
CA MET A 168 -2.35 -8.75 -18.20
C MET A 168 -3.62 -9.00 -19.03
N GLN A 169 -4.76 -9.28 -18.41
CA GLN A 169 -6.01 -9.53 -19.15
C GLN A 169 -6.62 -8.27 -19.78
N ARG A 170 -6.41 -7.08 -19.19
CA ARG A 170 -6.86 -5.80 -19.78
C ARG A 170 -5.90 -5.17 -20.80
N LEU A 171 -4.80 -5.85 -21.12
CA LEU A 171 -3.85 -5.45 -22.18
C LEU A 171 -4.05 -6.24 -23.49
N LEU A 172 -4.96 -7.22 -23.48
CA LEU A 172 -5.21 -8.13 -24.61
C LEU A 172 -6.66 -8.06 -25.13
N GLU A 173 -7.48 -7.13 -24.60
CA GLU A 173 -8.79 -6.72 -25.12
C GLU A 173 -8.73 -5.24 -25.48
#